data_AF-A0A8J3C858-F1
#
_entry.id   AF-A0A8J3C858-F1
#
_cell.length_a   1.000
_cell.length_b   1.000
_cell.length_c   1.000
_cell.angle_alpha   90.00
_cell.angle_beta   90.00
_cell.angle_gamma   90.00
#
_symmetry.space_group_name_H-M   'P 1'
#
loop_
_entity.id
_entity.type
_entity.pdbx_description
1 polymer ?
#
loop_
_entity_poly.entity_id
_entity_poly.type
_entity_poly.pdbx_seq_one_letter_code
_entity_poly.pdbx_strand_id
1 'polypeptide(L)'
;MSNDPLDAELEEMTGSRPLTDALRRSLERLKNGVAGPDLAEMANDVLEGRTTLRAVARSSAYSDPITGGIHSFQRWQAGLTPQQRRQFETDAQEAIGHNTDLHPE
;
A
#
# COMPACT_ATOMS: atom_id res chain seq x y z
N MET A 1 4.19 -14.64 15.61
CA MET A 1 5.35 -13.87 15.11
C MET A 1 5.69 -14.39 13.72
N SER A 2 5.01 -13.88 12.68
CA SER A 2 5.30 -14.29 11.31
C SER A 2 6.63 -13.66 10.91
N ASN A 3 7.66 -14.50 10.77
CA ASN A 3 9.02 -14.10 10.45
C ASN A 3 9.16 -13.92 8.93
N ASP A 4 8.24 -13.16 8.36
CA ASP A 4 8.12 -12.98 6.92
C ASP A 4 9.05 -11.83 6.48
N PRO A 5 9.94 -12.05 5.50
CA PRO A 5 10.94 -11.05 5.10
C PRO A 5 10.30 -9.79 4.52
N LEU A 6 9.10 -9.89 3.94
CA LEU A 6 8.34 -8.74 3.48
C LEU A 6 7.81 -7.94 4.69
N ASP A 7 7.26 -8.59 5.72
CA ASP A 7 6.80 -7.86 6.93
C ASP A 7 7.92 -7.05 7.58
N ALA A 8 9.14 -7.59 7.64
CA ALA A 8 10.30 -6.87 8.17
C ALA A 8 10.68 -5.66 7.29
N GLU A 9 10.65 -5.80 5.96
CA GLU A 9 10.88 -4.68 5.03
C GLU A 9 9.79 -3.61 5.18
N LEU A 10 8.52 -4.01 5.27
CA LEU A 10 7.40 -3.10 5.43
C LEU A 10 7.46 -2.35 6.77
N GLU A 11 7.86 -3.02 7.84
CA GLU A 11 8.02 -2.41 9.16
C GLU A 11 9.20 -1.44 9.20
N GLU A 12 10.32 -1.76 8.53
CA GLU A 12 11.44 -0.83 8.34
C GLU A 12 11.01 0.43 7.56
N MET A 13 10.18 0.27 6.52
CA MET A 13 9.71 1.38 5.69
C MET A 13 8.68 2.26 6.37
N THR A 14 7.76 1.67 7.13
CA THR A 14 6.61 2.38 7.70
C THR A 14 6.83 2.82 9.14
N GLY A 15 7.76 2.19 9.86
CA GLY A 15 8.06 2.47 11.27
C GLY A 15 6.94 2.10 12.24
N SER A 16 5.86 1.45 11.79
CA SER A 16 4.77 1.02 12.67
C SER A 16 4.00 -0.18 12.12
N ARG A 17 3.62 -1.09 13.02
CA ARG A 17 2.85 -2.29 12.67
C ARG A 17 1.50 -1.99 11.98
N PRO A 18 0.69 -1.00 12.42
CA PRO A 18 -0.58 -0.70 11.75
C PRO A 18 -0.40 -0.22 10.30
N LEU A 19 0.66 0.55 10.02
CA LEU A 19 0.99 0.96 8.66
C LEU A 19 1.53 -0.22 7.83
N THR A 20 2.32 -1.11 8.41
CA THR A 20 2.73 -2.38 7.77
C THR A 20 1.52 -3.18 7.30
N ASP A 21 0.54 -3.39 8.17
CA ASP A 21 -0.67 -4.17 7.84
C ASP A 21 -1.53 -3.46 6.78
N ALA A 22 -1.63 -2.14 6.84
CA ALA A 22 -2.33 -1.34 5.83
C ALA A 22 -1.63 -1.41 4.46
N LEU A 23 -0.30 -1.39 4.43
CA LEU A 23 0.49 -1.49 3.21
C LEU A 23 0.38 -2.90 2.61
N ARG A 24 0.47 -3.95 3.43
CA ARG A 24 0.26 -5.34 3.00
C ARG A 24 -1.11 -5.54 2.35
N ARG A 25 -2.19 -5.05 2.97
CA ARG A 25 -3.54 -5.11 2.35
C ARG A 25 -3.65 -4.31 1.06
N SER A 26 -2.94 -3.19 0.96
CA SER A 26 -2.90 -2.40 -0.27
C SER A 26 -2.26 -3.21 -1.40
N LEU A 27 -1.19 -3.96 -1.12
CA LEU A 27 -0.59 -4.90 -2.07
C LEU A 27 -1.56 -6.02 -2.45
N GLU A 28 -2.32 -6.59 -1.50
CA GLU A 28 -3.33 -7.60 -1.83
C GLU A 28 -4.42 -7.06 -2.77
N ARG A 29 -4.84 -5.80 -2.58
CA ARG A 29 -5.81 -5.15 -3.48
C ARG A 29 -5.22 -4.91 -4.87
N LEU A 30 -3.95 -4.53 -4.96
CA LEU A 30 -3.23 -4.40 -6.23
C LEU A 30 -3.15 -5.73 -6.95
N LYS A 31 -2.78 -6.82 -6.25
CA LYS A 31 -2.80 -8.19 -6.77
C LYS A 31 -4.16 -8.59 -7.33
N ASN A 32 -5.26 -8.11 -6.74
CA ASN A 32 -6.63 -8.35 -7.24
C ASN A 32 -6.99 -7.48 -8.47
N GLY A 33 -6.04 -6.72 -9.04
CA GLY A 33 -6.21 -6.02 -10.31
C GLY A 33 -6.81 -4.61 -10.22
N VAL A 34 -6.95 -4.04 -9.01
CA VAL A 34 -7.59 -2.71 -8.83
C VAL A 34 -6.87 -1.58 -9.60
N ALA A 35 -5.60 -1.78 -9.94
CA ALA A 35 -4.78 -0.80 -10.67
C ALA A 35 -4.22 -1.34 -12.00
N GLY A 36 -4.84 -2.39 -12.55
CA GLY A 36 -4.42 -3.00 -13.82
C GLY A 36 -3.48 -4.19 -13.66
N PRO A 37 -3.22 -4.93 -14.77
CA PRO A 37 -2.51 -6.20 -14.75
C PRO A 37 -1.03 -6.06 -14.36
N ASP A 38 -0.34 -5.02 -14.80
CA ASP A 38 1.10 -4.84 -14.53
C ASP A 38 1.37 -4.63 -13.04
N LEU A 39 0.53 -3.85 -12.36
CA LEU A 39 0.63 -3.63 -10.91
C LEU A 39 0.13 -4.84 -10.11
N ALA A 40 -0.76 -5.65 -10.68
CA ALA A 40 -1.21 -6.90 -10.06
C ALA A 40 -0.09 -7.96 -10.05
N GLU A 41 0.64 -8.10 -11.16
CA GLU A 41 1.79 -8.99 -11.26
C GLU A 41 2.90 -8.56 -10.30
N MET A 42 3.23 -7.26 -10.30
CA MET A 42 4.20 -6.69 -9.36
C MET A 42 3.82 -6.96 -7.91
N ALA A 43 2.57 -6.69 -7.52
CA ALA A 43 2.12 -6.89 -6.16
C ALA A 43 2.13 -8.38 -5.77
N ASN A 44 1.82 -9.27 -6.71
CA ASN A 44 1.94 -10.71 -6.49
C ASN A 44 3.40 -11.13 -6.25
N ASP A 45 4.35 -10.63 -7.05
CA ASP A 45 5.76 -10.98 -6.88
C ASP A 45 6.36 -10.44 -5.57
N VAL A 46 5.89 -9.29 -5.10
CA VAL A 46 6.26 -8.74 -3.77
C VAL A 46 5.68 -9.63 -2.66
N LEU A 47 4.38 -9.96 -2.72
CA LEU A 47 3.72 -10.79 -1.70
C LEU A 47 4.27 -12.22 -1.62
N GLU A 48 4.75 -12.76 -2.74
CA GLU A 48 5.37 -14.08 -2.82
C GLU A 48 6.86 -14.06 -2.46
N GLY A 49 7.43 -12.90 -2.13
CA GLY A 49 8.85 -12.74 -1.78
C GLY A 49 9.82 -12.96 -2.95
N ARG A 50 9.33 -12.95 -4.20
CA ARG A 50 10.16 -13.06 -5.41
C ARG A 50 10.92 -11.78 -5.71
N THR A 51 10.38 -10.65 -5.24
CA THR A 51 11.01 -9.33 -5.29
C THR A 51 10.71 -8.55 -4.01
N THR A 52 11.42 -7.45 -3.80
CA THR A 52 11.23 -6.53 -2.66
C THR A 52 10.62 -5.22 -3.13
N LEU A 53 9.93 -4.50 -2.25
CA LEU A 53 9.42 -3.16 -2.60
C LEU A 53 10.56 -2.21 -3.01
N ARG A 54 11.70 -2.33 -2.33
CA ARG A 54 12.91 -1.57 -2.67
C ARG A 54 13.47 -1.91 -4.05
N ALA A 55 13.39 -3.16 -4.47
CA ALA A 55 13.79 -3.58 -5.81
C ALA A 55 12.80 -3.07 -6.87
N VAL A 56 11.49 -3.18 -6.61
CA VAL A 56 10.44 -2.64 -7.49
C VAL A 56 10.60 -1.13 -7.68
N ALA A 57 10.83 -0.38 -6.61
CA ALA A 57 11.03 1.07 -6.68
C ALA A 57 12.26 1.50 -7.50
N ARG A 58 13.24 0.61 -7.66
CA ARG A 58 14.44 0.82 -8.50
C ARG A 58 14.29 0.24 -9.90
N SER A 59 13.21 -0.49 -10.18
CA SER A 59 12.99 -1.15 -11.45
C SER A 59 12.34 -0.20 -12.45
N SER A 60 12.99 -0.04 -13.61
CA SER A 60 12.42 0.71 -14.73
C SER A 60 11.22 0.01 -15.37
N ALA A 61 11.02 -1.30 -15.14
CA ALA A 61 9.87 -2.02 -15.67
C ALA A 61 8.54 -1.59 -15.00
N TYR A 62 8.62 -1.12 -13.76
CA TYR A 62 7.46 -0.71 -12.97
C TYR A 62 7.36 0.80 -12.76
N SER A 63 8.34 1.58 -13.24
CA SER A 63 8.36 3.04 -13.05
C SER A 63 7.14 3.71 -13.65
N ASP A 64 6.81 3.39 -14.90
CA ASP A 64 5.71 4.02 -15.64
C ASP A 64 4.33 3.72 -15.02
N PRO A 65 3.97 2.45 -14.74
CA PRO A 65 2.67 2.16 -14.11
C PRO A 65 2.57 2.72 -12.68
N ILE A 66 3.66 2.74 -11.90
CA ILE A 66 3.67 3.35 -10.57
C ILE A 66 3.49 4.87 -10.68
N THR A 67 4.24 5.56 -11.54
CA THR A 67 4.12 7.00 -11.76
C THR A 67 2.72 7.37 -12.27
N GLY A 68 2.13 6.56 -13.17
CA GLY A 68 0.77 6.74 -13.65
C GLY A 68 -0.28 6.63 -12.52
N GLY A 69 -0.12 5.67 -11.61
CA GLY A 69 -0.94 5.54 -10.41
C GLY A 69 -0.83 6.76 -9.50
N ILE A 70 0.39 7.23 -9.23
CA ILE A 70 0.66 8.42 -8.40
C ILE A 70 0.03 9.67 -9.03
N HIS A 71 0.20 9.88 -10.32
CA HIS A 71 -0.40 11.02 -11.03
C HIS A 71 -1.93 10.99 -10.97
N SER A 72 -2.53 9.81 -11.10
CA SER A 72 -3.98 9.64 -11.01
C SER A 72 -4.50 9.97 -9.61
N PHE A 73 -3.79 9.49 -8.57
CA PHE A 73 -4.08 9.81 -7.19
C PHE A 73 -3.96 11.32 -6.91
N GLN A 74 -2.86 11.95 -7.33
CA GLN A 74 -2.65 13.40 -7.15
C GLN A 74 -3.75 14.22 -7.84
N ARG A 75 -4.18 13.82 -9.04
CA ARG A 75 -5.26 14.49 -9.77
C ARG A 75 -6.60 14.36 -9.05
N TRP A 76 -6.91 13.16 -8.54
CA TRP A 76 -8.10 12.94 -7.72
C TRP A 76 -8.06 13.78 -6.44
N GLN A 77 -6.93 13.76 -5.72
CA GLN A 77 -6.73 14.51 -4.47
C GLN A 77 -6.86 16.03 -4.68
N ALA A 78 -6.31 16.56 -5.78
CA ALA A 78 -6.42 17.97 -6.14
C ALA A 78 -7.86 18.40 -6.44
N GLY A 79 -8.72 17.47 -6.86
CA GLY A 79 -10.14 17.71 -7.10
C GLY A 79 -11.01 17.70 -5.83
N LEU A 80 -10.46 17.34 -4.68
CA LEU A 80 -11.24 17.22 -3.43
C LEU A 80 -11.52 18.59 -2.81
N THR A 81 -12.80 18.81 -2.47
CA THR A 81 -13.20 19.94 -1.63
C THR A 81 -12.57 19.83 -0.22
N PRO A 82 -12.48 20.93 0.54
CA PRO A 82 -11.96 20.89 1.92
C PRO A 82 -12.72 19.91 2.83
N GLN A 83 -14.03 19.76 2.63
CA GLN A 83 -14.85 18.79 3.37
C GLN A 83 -14.49 17.35 3.00
N GLN A 84 -14.37 17.05 1.70
CA GLN A 84 -14.01 15.70 1.25
C GLN A 84 -12.59 15.32 1.66
N ARG A 85 -11.65 16.28 1.70
CA ARG A 85 -10.30 16.04 2.23
C ARG A 85 -10.34 15.64 3.70
N ARG A 86 -11.05 16.39 4.55
CA ARG A 86 -11.20 16.05 5.97
C ARG A 86 -11.87 14.70 6.19
N GLN A 87 -12.87 14.37 5.38
CA GLN A 87 -13.52 13.05 5.44
C GLN A 87 -12.52 11.95 5.08
N PHE A 88 -11.79 12.10 3.98
CA PHE A 88 -10.78 11.13 3.56
C PHE A 88 -9.65 10.96 4.59
N GLU A 89 -9.17 12.05 5.19
CA GLU A 89 -8.19 12.00 6.27
C GLU A 89 -8.74 11.23 7.47
N THR A 90 -9.98 11.50 7.87
CA THR A 90 -10.67 10.80 8.97
C THR A 90 -10.81 9.31 8.67
N ASP A 91 -11.34 8.95 7.49
CA ASP A 91 -11.53 7.57 7.06
C ASP A 91 -10.19 6.81 7.00
N ALA A 92 -9.12 7.46 6.54
CA ALA A 92 -7.78 6.87 6.50
C ALA A 92 -7.23 6.64 7.92
N GLN A 93 -7.45 7.59 8.82
CA GLN A 93 -7.01 7.49 10.21
C GLN A 93 -7.78 6.42 10.97
N GLU A 94 -9.08 6.28 10.72
CA GLU A 94 -9.90 5.18 11.26
C GLU A 94 -9.47 3.83 10.68
N ALA A 95 -9.23 3.73 9.37
CA ALA A 95 -8.79 2.49 8.73
C ALA A 95 -7.42 2.00 9.22
N ILE A 96 -6.50 2.93 9.55
CA ILE A 96 -5.20 2.59 10.13
C ILE A 96 -5.35 2.31 11.64
N GLY A 97 -6.11 3.13 12.38
CA GLY A 97 -6.30 3.04 13.82
C GLY A 97 -7.14 1.85 14.30
N HIS A 98 -8.11 1.38 13.50
CA HIS A 98 -8.87 0.15 13.81
C HIS A 98 -8.00 -1.13 13.76
N ASN A 99 -6.78 -1.09 13.19
CA ASN A 99 -5.89 -2.26 13.23
C ASN A 99 -5.18 -2.47 14.57
N THR A 100 -5.25 -1.51 15.48
CA THR A 100 -4.66 -1.67 16.82
C THR A 100 -5.53 -2.48 17.79
N ASP A 101 -6.76 -2.85 17.42
CA ASP A 101 -7.74 -3.44 18.36
C ASP A 101 -8.09 -4.93 18.08
N LEU A 102 -7.41 -5.62 17.16
CA LEU A 102 -7.63 -7.06 16.95
C LEU A 102 -6.64 -7.91 17.77
N HIS A 103 -6.84 -7.90 19.09
CA HIS A 103 -6.56 -9.07 19.93
C HIS A 103 -7.38 -9.03 21.24
N PRO A 104 -8.68 -9.40 21.21
CA PRO A 104 -9.35 -9.91 22.40
C PRO A 104 -9.02 -11.41 22.54
N GLU A 105 -8.32 -11.76 23.61
CA GLU A 105 -8.26 -13.14 24.13
C GLU A 105 -9.62 -13.60 24.67
#